data_AF-A0AAX3K8N0-F1
#
_entry.id   AF-A0AAX3K8N0-F1
#
_cell.length_a   1.000
_cell.length_b   1.000
_cell.length_c   1.000
_cell.angle_alpha   90.00
_cell.angle_beta   90.00
_cell.angle_gamma   90.00
#
_symmetry.space_group_name_H-M   'P 1'
#
loop_
_entity.id
_entity.type
_entity.pdbx_description
1 polymer ?
#
loop_
_entity_poly.entity_id
_entity_poly.type
_entity_poly.pdbx_seq_one_letter_code
_entity_poly.pdbx_strand_id
1 'polypeptide(L)'
;MKKVDFIRDIKENYLKMERELVTQLNYNVSNHDLTAGTYREEIWADFFRRIVPKKFNIARSVFIIDSKENISKEVDIAIYDEQYTPYIFNYGLIKFIPIEAVAAVVQCKSTSLKKNDLLNWTKSIDKLNTSRDSIVRLATNIHIGTKINENNQPIQISTTPIKILCYISKTKRINSKNEGKDSFDVIIEAYQKKKDIKNSDKKINNIQNDKSIYLGNLNIVFKKNKNLYDILCQYNRNNIDYDNGKNIKKELTNRKISDYVIHKGKEEYSLLSFIFQFNQMLMMINNPMFFPHKAYVDMFNKNTNKGE
;
A
#
# COMPACT_ATOMS: atom_id res chain seq x y z
N MET A 1 2.27 -27.36 -31.01
CA MET A 1 1.96 -26.02 -30.44
C MET A 1 2.84 -25.79 -29.22
N LYS A 2 3.58 -24.67 -29.14
CA LYS A 2 4.24 -24.27 -27.88
C LYS A 2 3.15 -24.03 -26.84
N LYS A 3 3.26 -24.65 -25.67
CA LYS A 3 2.35 -24.42 -24.54
C LYS A 3 2.45 -22.94 -24.16
N VAL A 4 1.36 -22.19 -24.30
CA VAL A 4 1.30 -20.78 -23.92
C VAL A 4 1.42 -20.70 -22.40
N ASP A 5 2.49 -20.09 -21.91
CA ASP A 5 2.71 -19.86 -20.48
C ASP A 5 2.28 -18.44 -20.13
N PHE A 6 0.97 -18.21 -20.17
CA PHE A 6 0.37 -16.89 -19.90
C PHE A 6 0.71 -16.39 -18.48
N ILE A 7 0.98 -17.28 -17.52
CA ILE A 7 1.38 -16.92 -16.15
C ILE A 7 2.74 -16.24 -16.18
N ARG A 8 3.70 -16.80 -16.93
CA ARG A 8 4.99 -16.15 -17.16
C ARG A 8 4.82 -14.80 -17.86
N ASP A 9 3.96 -14.72 -18.86
CA ASP A 9 3.72 -13.46 -19.58
C ASP A 9 3.15 -12.37 -18.64
N ILE A 10 2.21 -12.72 -17.76
CA ILE A 10 1.70 -11.80 -16.73
C ILE A 10 2.82 -11.33 -15.80
N LYS A 11 3.62 -12.25 -15.26
CA LYS A 11 4.73 -11.93 -14.36
C LYS A 11 5.74 -10.98 -15.01
N GLU A 12 6.13 -11.24 -16.26
CA GLU A 12 7.04 -10.40 -17.02
C GLU A 12 6.43 -9.04 -17.37
N ASN A 13 5.13 -8.96 -17.64
CA ASN A 13 4.45 -7.69 -17.87
C ASN A 13 4.45 -6.80 -16.62
N TYR A 14 4.29 -7.36 -15.42
CA TYR A 14 4.42 -6.59 -14.18
C TYR A 14 5.86 -6.12 -13.92
N LEU A 15 6.89 -6.88 -14.32
CA LEU A 15 8.26 -6.37 -14.28
C LEU A 15 8.48 -5.20 -15.24
N LYS A 16 7.86 -5.23 -16.43
CA LYS A 16 7.91 -4.12 -17.38
C LYS A 16 7.18 -2.89 -16.84
N MET A 17 6.00 -3.07 -16.24
CA MET A 17 5.25 -1.99 -15.59
C MET A 17 6.05 -1.35 -14.45
N GLU A 18 6.75 -2.17 -13.65
CA GLU A 18 7.64 -1.67 -12.60
C GLU A 18 8.76 -0.78 -13.18
N ARG A 19 9.36 -1.22 -14.29
CA ARG A 19 10.41 -0.45 -14.98
C ARG A 19 9.87 0.87 -15.56
N GLU A 20 8.70 0.83 -16.17
CA GLU A 20 8.00 2.01 -16.71
C GLU A 20 7.78 3.05 -15.61
N LEU A 21 7.21 2.63 -14.48
CA LEU A 21 6.96 3.49 -13.32
C LEU A 21 8.25 4.17 -12.85
N VAL A 22 9.30 3.39 -12.61
CA VAL A 22 10.57 3.95 -12.13
C VAL A 22 11.18 4.90 -13.16
N THR A 23 11.05 4.61 -14.45
CA THR A 23 11.56 5.49 -15.51
C THR A 23 10.82 6.83 -15.52
N GLN A 24 9.49 6.81 -15.45
CA GLN A 24 8.66 8.03 -15.41
C GLN A 24 8.98 8.90 -14.18
N LEU A 25 9.14 8.29 -13.00
CA LEU A 25 9.48 9.00 -11.76
C LEU A 25 10.84 9.71 -11.81
N ASN A 26 11.75 9.23 -12.67
CA ASN A 26 13.11 9.72 -12.79
C ASN A 26 13.33 10.69 -13.95
N TYR A 27 12.28 11.10 -14.67
CA TYR A 27 12.42 12.19 -15.64
C TYR A 27 12.89 13.48 -14.95
N ASN A 28 13.93 14.08 -15.52
CA ASN A 28 14.49 15.35 -15.06
C ASN A 28 13.67 16.48 -15.66
N VAL A 29 12.93 17.19 -14.82
CA VAL A 29 12.34 18.48 -15.18
C VAL A 29 13.30 19.56 -14.69
N SER A 30 14.21 20.00 -15.56
CA SER A 30 15.39 20.78 -15.17
C SER A 30 15.11 22.21 -14.69
N ASN A 31 13.87 22.70 -14.79
CA ASN A 31 13.58 24.13 -14.61
C ASN A 31 12.62 24.47 -13.45
N HIS A 32 11.95 23.49 -12.80
CA HIS A 32 11.00 23.77 -11.71
C HIS A 32 10.87 22.61 -10.70
N ASP A 33 11.50 22.72 -9.53
CA ASP A 33 11.45 21.70 -8.45
C ASP A 33 10.02 21.43 -7.95
N LEU A 34 9.18 22.48 -7.84
CA LEU A 34 7.77 22.37 -7.45
C LEU A 34 6.97 21.55 -8.48
N THR A 35 7.10 21.89 -9.77
CA THR A 35 6.44 21.18 -10.87
C THR A 35 6.90 19.72 -10.96
N ALA A 36 8.17 19.45 -10.67
CA ALA A 36 8.71 18.09 -10.62
C ALA A 36 8.09 17.26 -9.48
N GLY A 37 7.80 17.87 -8.33
CA GLY A 37 7.09 17.24 -7.21
C GLY A 37 5.67 16.83 -7.61
N THR A 38 4.88 17.80 -8.08
CA THR A 38 3.49 17.59 -8.52
C THR A 38 3.38 16.59 -9.67
N TYR A 39 4.35 16.56 -10.58
CA TYR A 39 4.41 15.56 -11.66
C TYR A 39 4.64 14.14 -11.12
N ARG A 40 5.57 13.98 -10.17
CA ARG A 40 5.84 12.67 -9.54
C ARG A 40 4.66 12.16 -8.73
N GLU A 41 3.94 13.05 -8.05
CA GLU A 41 2.69 12.71 -7.37
C GLU A 41 1.63 12.20 -8.35
N GLU A 42 1.50 12.79 -9.54
CA GLU A 42 0.57 12.29 -10.56
C GLU A 42 0.97 10.88 -11.02
N ILE A 43 2.26 10.64 -11.27
CA ILE A 43 2.75 9.30 -11.64
C ILE A 43 2.44 8.27 -10.53
N TRP A 44 2.65 8.63 -9.26
CA TRP A 44 2.28 7.76 -8.14
C TRP A 44 0.76 7.55 -8.05
N ALA A 45 -0.04 8.58 -8.30
CA ALA A 45 -1.50 8.46 -8.31
C ALA A 45 -1.97 7.52 -9.44
N ASP A 46 -1.43 7.69 -10.66
CA ASP A 46 -1.67 6.79 -11.80
C ASP A 46 -1.29 5.35 -11.48
N PHE A 47 -0.15 5.16 -10.80
CA PHE A 47 0.27 3.86 -10.35
C PHE A 47 -0.77 3.21 -9.42
N PHE A 48 -1.24 3.91 -8.39
CA PHE A 48 -2.27 3.40 -7.49
C PHE A 48 -3.60 3.14 -8.22
N ARG A 49 -4.02 4.02 -9.16
CA ARG A 49 -5.21 3.81 -9.99
C ARG A 49 -5.16 2.51 -10.80
N ARG A 50 -3.96 2.09 -11.25
CA ARG A 50 -3.77 0.85 -12.02
C ARG A 50 -3.84 -0.41 -11.15
N ILE A 51 -3.46 -0.35 -9.88
CA ILE A 51 -3.31 -1.55 -9.03
C ILE A 51 -4.42 -1.74 -8.00
N VAL A 52 -5.13 -0.68 -7.65
CA VAL A 52 -6.20 -0.69 -6.65
C VAL A 52 -7.54 -1.01 -7.33
N PRO A 53 -8.44 -1.80 -6.71
CA PRO A 53 -9.78 -2.04 -7.23
C PRO A 53 -10.55 -0.74 -7.46
N LYS A 54 -11.32 -0.67 -8.57
CA LYS A 54 -12.11 0.50 -8.97
C LYS A 54 -13.15 1.00 -7.94
N LYS A 55 -13.46 0.20 -6.92
CA LYS A 55 -14.27 0.64 -5.79
C LYS A 55 -13.63 1.83 -5.08
N PHE A 56 -12.30 1.82 -4.96
CA PHE A 56 -11.59 2.90 -4.29
C PHE A 56 -11.28 4.00 -5.31
N ASN A 57 -11.62 5.21 -4.92
CA ASN A 57 -11.24 6.41 -5.62
C ASN A 57 -9.83 6.83 -5.20
N ILE A 58 -9.12 7.44 -6.15
CA ILE A 58 -7.79 8.01 -5.94
C ILE A 58 -7.90 9.52 -6.12
N ALA A 59 -7.73 10.27 -5.03
CA ALA A 59 -7.70 11.73 -5.06
C ALA A 59 -6.33 12.25 -4.65
N ARG A 60 -5.90 13.35 -5.28
CA ARG A 60 -4.65 14.03 -4.96
C ARG A 60 -4.90 15.31 -4.17
N SER A 61 -3.89 15.75 -3.42
CA SER A 61 -3.90 17.03 -2.70
C SER A 61 -5.18 17.23 -1.88
N VAL A 62 -5.39 16.32 -0.93
CA VAL A 62 -6.61 16.30 -0.12
C VAL A 62 -6.29 16.53 1.36
N PHE A 63 -7.28 16.98 2.11
CA PHE A 63 -7.22 17.06 3.56
C PHE A 63 -8.18 16.04 4.16
N ILE A 64 -7.68 15.27 5.14
CA ILE A 64 -8.52 14.31 5.85
C ILE A 64 -9.06 14.99 7.10
N ILE A 65 -10.36 14.88 7.31
CA ILE A 65 -11.08 15.54 8.41
C ILE A 65 -11.82 14.51 9.25
N ASP A 66 -12.20 14.92 10.45
CA ASP A 66 -13.12 14.15 11.29
C ASP A 66 -14.32 14.99 11.76
N SER A 67 -15.30 14.33 12.39
CA SER A 67 -16.49 14.96 12.92
C SER A 67 -16.24 15.80 14.19
N LYS A 68 -14.98 15.90 14.65
CA LYS A 68 -14.55 16.69 15.82
C LYS A 68 -13.72 17.91 15.40
N GLU A 69 -13.86 18.35 14.15
CA GLU A 69 -13.19 19.52 13.58
C GLU A 69 -11.66 19.39 13.50
N ASN A 70 -11.11 18.18 13.61
CA ASN A 70 -9.69 17.96 13.34
C ASN A 70 -9.42 17.84 11.84
N ILE A 71 -8.26 18.35 11.42
CA ILE A 71 -7.79 18.30 10.05
C ILE A 71 -6.34 17.80 9.98
N SER A 72 -6.03 16.97 9.00
CA SER A 72 -4.67 16.52 8.70
C SER A 72 -3.83 17.62 8.04
N LYS A 73 -2.53 17.38 7.89
CA LYS A 73 -1.76 18.05 6.82
C LYS A 73 -2.24 17.56 5.46
N GLU A 74 -1.86 18.27 4.40
CA GLU A 74 -2.13 17.82 3.02
C GLU A 74 -1.62 16.39 2.82
N VAL A 75 -2.49 15.56 2.24
CA VAL A 75 -2.20 14.19 1.82
C VAL A 75 -2.06 14.20 0.31
N ASP A 76 -0.87 13.86 -0.18
CA ASP A 76 -0.56 13.90 -1.61
C ASP A 76 -1.48 12.98 -2.42
N ILE A 77 -1.79 11.78 -1.89
CA ILE A 77 -2.74 10.83 -2.49
C ILE A 77 -3.56 10.15 -1.40
N ALA A 78 -4.87 10.19 -1.52
CA ALA A 78 -5.81 9.40 -0.71
C ALA A 78 -6.47 8.31 -1.55
N ILE A 79 -6.59 7.14 -0.94
CA ILE A 79 -7.29 5.97 -1.46
C ILE A 79 -8.51 5.78 -0.56
N TYR A 80 -9.71 6.03 -1.10
CA TYR A 80 -10.92 6.14 -0.28
C TYR A 80 -12.14 5.53 -0.98
N ASP A 81 -13.14 5.16 -0.20
CA ASP A 81 -14.43 4.68 -0.71
C ASP A 81 -15.37 5.86 -0.90
N GLU A 82 -15.73 6.18 -2.15
CA GLU A 82 -16.67 7.26 -2.45
C GLU A 82 -18.13 6.79 -2.45
N GLN A 83 -18.38 5.47 -2.54
CA GLN A 83 -19.73 4.93 -2.78
C GLN A 83 -20.74 5.32 -1.69
N TYR A 84 -20.27 5.49 -0.46
CA TYR A 84 -21.09 5.86 0.70
C TYR A 84 -20.65 7.17 1.36
N THR A 85 -19.72 7.91 0.73
CA THR A 85 -19.21 9.18 1.25
C THR A 85 -19.99 10.34 0.62
N PRO A 86 -20.72 11.15 1.40
CA PRO A 86 -21.52 12.24 0.85
C PRO A 86 -20.70 13.23 0.03
N TYR A 87 -21.23 13.65 -1.12
CA TYR A 87 -20.58 14.55 -2.09
C TYR A 87 -20.38 15.99 -1.59
N ILE A 88 -20.77 16.31 -0.35
CA ILE A 88 -20.69 17.65 0.26
C ILE A 88 -19.26 18.13 0.54
N PHE A 89 -18.24 17.28 0.31
CA PHE A 89 -16.85 17.60 0.61
C PHE A 89 -15.98 17.89 -0.63
N ASN A 90 -16.60 18.06 -1.80
CA ASN A 90 -15.91 18.38 -3.05
C ASN A 90 -16.05 19.89 -3.38
N TYR A 91 -15.24 20.73 -2.75
CA TYR A 91 -15.25 22.19 -2.95
C TYR A 91 -14.17 22.62 -3.95
N GLY A 92 -14.55 22.69 -5.24
CA GLY A 92 -13.65 23.18 -6.29
C GLY A 92 -12.40 22.32 -6.42
N LEU A 93 -11.22 22.91 -6.23
CA LEU A 93 -9.93 22.24 -6.37
C LEU A 93 -9.43 21.58 -5.07
N ILE A 94 -9.97 21.96 -3.91
CA ILE A 94 -9.54 21.42 -2.60
C ILE A 94 -10.58 20.41 -2.13
N LYS A 95 -10.13 19.21 -1.80
CA LYS A 95 -11.00 18.11 -1.36
C LYS A 95 -10.78 17.84 0.12
N PHE A 96 -11.87 17.85 0.87
CA PHE A 96 -11.89 17.33 2.22
C PHE A 96 -12.46 15.92 2.17
N ILE A 97 -11.91 14.97 2.93
CA ILE A 97 -12.41 13.59 2.95
C ILE A 97 -12.56 13.16 4.41
N PRO A 98 -13.75 12.72 4.84
CA PRO A 98 -13.93 12.15 6.16
C PRO A 98 -13.05 10.92 6.38
N ILE A 99 -12.39 10.83 7.52
CA ILE A 99 -11.47 9.74 7.87
C ILE A 99 -12.13 8.35 7.78
N GLU A 100 -13.44 8.24 8.00
CA GLU A 100 -14.23 7.01 7.87
C GLU A 100 -14.14 6.38 6.47
N ALA A 101 -14.00 7.20 5.44
CA ALA A 101 -13.97 6.77 4.04
C ALA A 101 -12.57 6.32 3.57
N VAL A 102 -11.51 6.69 4.31
CA VAL A 102 -10.14 6.60 3.82
C VAL A 102 -9.53 5.24 4.17
N ALA A 103 -9.19 4.47 3.15
CA ALA A 103 -8.52 3.18 3.32
C ALA A 103 -6.99 3.34 3.43
N ALA A 104 -6.40 4.25 2.67
CA ALA A 104 -4.97 4.54 2.72
C ALA A 104 -4.66 6.00 2.40
N VAL A 105 -3.59 6.51 3.01
CA VAL A 105 -3.00 7.83 2.75
C VAL A 105 -1.55 7.66 2.32
N VAL A 106 -1.15 8.35 1.25
CA VAL A 106 0.19 8.26 0.68
C VAL A 106 0.86 9.62 0.76
N GLN A 107 2.06 9.62 1.33
CA GLN A 107 2.99 10.75 1.20
C GLN A 107 4.05 10.38 0.15
N CYS A 108 4.18 11.21 -0.86
CA CYS A 108 5.23 11.19 -1.85
C CYS A 108 6.39 12.11 -1.43
N LYS A 109 7.61 11.63 -1.56
CA LYS A 109 8.83 12.44 -1.42
C LYS A 109 9.74 12.20 -2.61
N SER A 110 10.51 13.22 -2.96
CA SER A 110 11.58 13.05 -3.95
C SER A 110 12.77 12.32 -3.29
N THR A 111 13.96 12.91 -3.28
CA THR A 111 15.16 12.30 -2.67
C THR A 111 15.40 12.69 -1.21
N SER A 112 14.73 13.74 -0.74
CA SER A 112 14.91 14.30 0.61
C SER A 112 13.86 13.76 1.58
N LEU A 113 14.33 13.13 2.66
CA LEU A 113 13.51 12.57 3.72
C LEU A 113 13.88 13.25 5.04
N LYS A 114 13.13 14.29 5.40
CA LYS A 114 13.32 14.99 6.67
C LYS A 114 12.49 14.29 7.76
N LYS A 115 13.16 13.74 8.77
CA LYS A 115 12.53 13.00 9.88
C LYS A 115 11.38 13.77 10.54
N ASN A 116 11.60 15.05 10.87
CA ASN A 116 10.59 15.86 11.55
C ASN A 116 9.35 16.08 10.67
N ASP A 117 9.53 16.29 9.37
CA ASP A 117 8.42 16.50 8.43
C ASP A 117 7.55 15.25 8.34
N LEU A 118 8.19 14.08 8.21
CA LEU A 118 7.53 12.78 8.15
C LEU A 118 6.77 12.46 9.45
N LEU A 119 7.39 12.66 10.61
CA LEU A 119 6.74 12.43 11.90
C LEU A 119 5.58 13.40 12.14
N ASN A 120 5.76 14.68 11.79
CA ASN A 120 4.70 15.68 11.94
C ASN A 120 3.52 15.40 11.01
N TRP A 121 3.78 14.87 9.80
CA TRP A 121 2.74 14.46 8.88
C TRP A 121 1.96 13.25 9.42
N THR A 122 2.64 12.19 9.85
CA THR A 122 1.94 11.02 10.41
C THR A 122 1.14 11.36 11.67
N LYS A 123 1.68 12.20 12.55
CA LYS A 123 0.95 12.70 13.74
C LYS A 123 -0.32 13.48 13.37
N SER A 124 -0.33 14.17 12.24
CA SER A 124 -1.51 14.90 11.77
C SER A 124 -2.65 13.99 11.31
N ILE A 125 -2.32 12.77 10.89
CA ILE A 125 -3.29 11.71 10.57
C ILE A 125 -3.70 10.98 11.86
N ASP A 126 -2.74 10.66 12.73
CA ASP A 126 -2.97 9.89 13.96
C ASP A 126 -3.87 10.60 14.99
N LYS A 127 -4.00 11.93 14.89
CA LYS A 127 -4.91 12.71 15.77
C LYS A 127 -6.38 12.66 15.35
N LEU A 128 -6.69 12.19 14.14
CA LEU A 128 -8.05 12.13 13.61
C LEU A 128 -8.84 11.01 14.29
N ASN A 129 -10.14 11.20 14.49
CA ASN A 129 -11.01 10.29 15.21
C ASN A 129 -12.27 9.97 14.42
N THR A 130 -12.54 8.70 14.16
CA THR A 130 -13.82 8.30 13.57
C THR A 130 -14.98 8.45 14.55
N SER A 131 -16.17 8.69 14.01
CA SER A 131 -17.42 8.60 14.75
C SER A 131 -18.02 7.19 14.68
N ARG A 132 -18.57 6.72 15.80
CA ARG A 132 -19.40 5.50 15.86
C ARG A 132 -20.88 5.78 15.69
N ASP A 133 -21.29 7.04 15.59
CA ASP A 133 -22.68 7.39 15.42
C ASP A 133 -23.12 7.22 13.97
N SER A 134 -23.23 5.94 13.58
CA SER A 134 -23.67 5.51 12.27
C SER A 134 -24.92 4.66 12.40
N ILE A 135 -25.85 4.83 11.45
CA ILE A 135 -27.06 4.03 11.34
C ILE A 135 -27.15 3.52 9.90
N VAL A 136 -27.12 2.20 9.74
CA VAL A 136 -27.09 1.58 8.40
C VAL A 136 -28.03 0.37 8.38
N ARG A 137 -28.85 0.28 7.33
CA ARG A 137 -29.65 -0.92 7.06
C ARG A 137 -28.80 -1.94 6.30
N LEU A 138 -28.61 -3.13 6.89
CA LEU A 138 -27.98 -4.27 6.25
C LEU A 138 -29.04 -5.25 5.73
N ALA A 139 -28.62 -6.27 5.00
CA ALA A 139 -29.53 -7.30 4.47
C ALA A 139 -30.28 -8.04 5.58
N THR A 140 -29.65 -8.23 6.74
CA THR A 140 -30.17 -9.07 7.83
C THR A 140 -30.46 -8.32 9.12
N ASN A 141 -30.05 -7.05 9.27
CA ASN A 141 -30.28 -6.26 10.48
C ASN A 141 -30.18 -4.75 10.21
N ILE A 142 -30.41 -3.95 11.26
CA ILE A 142 -30.07 -2.52 11.30
C ILE A 142 -28.88 -2.37 12.24
N HIS A 143 -27.78 -1.82 11.73
CA HIS A 143 -26.62 -1.45 12.52
C HIS A 143 -26.85 -0.05 13.13
N ILE A 144 -26.62 0.07 14.43
CA ILE A 144 -26.59 1.33 15.18
C ILE A 144 -25.26 1.36 15.93
N GLY A 145 -24.28 2.10 15.44
CA GLY A 145 -22.89 2.01 15.92
C GLY A 145 -22.69 2.52 17.35
N THR A 146 -23.61 3.35 17.88
CA THR A 146 -23.63 3.80 19.29
C THR A 146 -24.15 2.75 20.26
N LYS A 147 -24.89 1.74 19.79
CA LYS A 147 -25.41 0.67 20.65
C LYS A 147 -24.41 -0.48 20.71
N ILE A 148 -23.62 -0.52 21.79
CA ILE A 148 -22.75 -1.66 22.08
C ILE A 148 -23.60 -2.72 22.79
N ASN A 149 -23.91 -3.81 22.11
CA ASN A 149 -24.49 -4.98 22.76
C ASN A 149 -23.35 -5.84 23.32
N GLU A 150 -23.36 -6.13 24.62
CA GLU A 150 -22.35 -6.98 25.28
C GLU A 150 -22.21 -8.36 24.60
N ASN A 151 -23.30 -8.86 24.01
CA ASN A 151 -23.35 -10.16 23.34
C ASN A 151 -22.91 -10.13 21.86
N ASN A 152 -22.66 -8.96 21.26
CA ASN A 152 -22.27 -8.88 19.84
C ASN A 152 -21.39 -7.65 19.59
N GLN A 153 -20.08 -7.80 19.79
CA GLN A 153 -19.14 -6.74 19.48
C GLN A 153 -18.97 -6.58 17.96
N PRO A 154 -19.19 -5.38 17.40
CA PRO A 154 -18.98 -5.16 15.98
C PRO A 154 -17.51 -5.35 15.62
N ILE A 155 -17.25 -5.91 14.43
CA ILE A 155 -15.90 -6.14 13.90
C ILE A 155 -15.15 -4.81 13.75
N GLN A 156 -15.82 -3.81 13.17
CA GLN A 156 -15.29 -2.46 12.96
C GLN A 156 -15.89 -1.49 13.98
N ILE A 157 -15.02 -0.79 14.70
CA ILE A 157 -15.37 0.23 15.71
C ILE A 157 -14.62 1.55 15.50
N SER A 158 -13.75 1.58 14.49
CA SER A 158 -13.01 2.75 14.02
C SER A 158 -12.48 2.47 12.61
N THR A 159 -11.99 3.49 11.93
CA THR A 159 -11.21 3.38 10.70
C THR A 159 -9.92 4.15 10.89
N THR A 160 -8.77 3.50 10.68
CA THR A 160 -7.49 4.18 10.54
C THR A 160 -6.90 3.83 9.18
N PRO A 161 -6.36 4.81 8.43
CA PRO A 161 -5.86 4.57 7.09
C PRO A 161 -4.48 3.93 7.12
N ILE A 162 -4.18 3.08 6.13
CA ILE A 162 -2.81 2.61 5.89
C ILE A 162 -1.95 3.82 5.50
N LYS A 163 -0.86 4.05 6.23
CA LYS A 163 0.10 5.13 5.91
C LYS A 163 1.20 4.59 5.00
N ILE A 164 1.27 5.11 3.78
CA ILE A 164 2.26 4.72 2.76
C ILE A 164 3.23 5.87 2.51
N LEU A 165 4.54 5.57 2.53
CA LEU A 165 5.59 6.49 2.09
C LEU A 165 6.14 6.04 0.74
N CYS A 166 5.95 6.87 -0.28
CA CYS A 166 6.55 6.68 -1.61
C CYS A 166 7.74 7.64 -1.77
N TYR A 167 8.91 7.13 -2.17
CA TYR A 167 10.05 8.01 -2.46
C TYR A 167 10.99 7.49 -3.55
N ILE A 168 11.81 8.40 -4.10
CA ILE A 168 12.80 8.06 -5.13
C ILE A 168 14.23 8.10 -4.58
N SER A 169 15.11 7.24 -5.09
CA SER A 169 16.53 7.25 -4.74
C SER A 169 17.44 6.93 -5.95
N LYS A 170 18.67 7.44 -5.94
CA LYS A 170 19.66 7.09 -6.98
C LYS A 170 20.12 5.64 -6.85
N THR A 171 20.36 5.19 -5.63
CA THR A 171 20.77 3.83 -5.31
C THR A 171 19.87 3.23 -4.25
N LYS A 172 19.58 1.93 -4.36
CA LYS A 172 18.79 1.19 -3.36
C LYS A 172 19.36 1.43 -1.96
N ARG A 173 18.58 2.04 -1.07
CA ARG A 173 19.00 2.32 0.31
C ARG A 173 18.84 1.07 1.18
N ILE A 174 19.89 0.22 1.19
CA ILE A 174 20.00 -0.89 2.16
C ILE A 174 20.44 -0.29 3.50
N ASN A 175 19.67 -0.51 4.57
CA ASN A 175 19.97 -0.08 5.95
C ASN A 175 20.18 1.44 6.14
N SER A 176 19.36 2.30 5.51
CA SER A 176 19.39 3.74 5.84
C SER A 176 18.94 3.99 7.28
N LYS A 177 19.55 4.96 7.97
CA LYS A 177 19.08 5.48 9.27
C LYS A 177 17.56 5.69 9.25
N ASN A 178 16.91 5.41 10.38
CA ASN A 178 15.47 5.51 10.54
C ASN A 178 15.02 6.98 10.55
N GLU A 179 14.98 7.59 9.37
CA GLU A 179 14.63 9.01 9.09
C GLU A 179 13.11 9.27 9.28
N GLY A 180 12.47 8.68 10.30
CA GLY A 180 11.03 8.77 10.52
C GLY A 180 10.21 7.81 9.66
N LYS A 181 10.85 6.93 8.90
CA LYS A 181 10.18 5.93 8.05
C LYS A 181 9.31 4.95 8.84
N ASP A 182 9.68 4.65 10.08
CA ASP A 182 8.94 3.70 10.93
C ASP A 182 7.57 4.22 11.42
N SER A 183 7.26 5.51 11.23
CA SER A 183 5.89 6.00 11.50
C SER A 183 4.88 5.62 10.41
N PHE A 184 5.36 5.12 9.26
CA PHE A 184 4.56 4.60 8.16
C PHE A 184 4.39 3.08 8.26
N ASP A 185 3.33 2.56 7.64
CA ASP A 185 3.02 1.14 7.63
C ASP A 185 3.65 0.43 6.42
N VAL A 186 3.71 1.12 5.28
CA VAL A 186 4.33 0.63 4.04
C VAL A 186 5.28 1.68 3.48
N ILE A 187 6.44 1.22 3.00
CA ILE A 187 7.44 2.06 2.33
C ILE A 187 7.65 1.53 0.93
N ILE A 188 7.54 2.40 -0.07
CA ILE A 188 7.78 2.10 -1.49
C ILE A 188 8.92 3.01 -1.97
N GLU A 189 10.10 2.42 -2.15
CA GLU A 189 11.26 3.09 -2.71
C GLU A 189 11.43 2.74 -4.19
N ALA A 190 11.40 3.74 -5.06
CA ALA A 190 11.77 3.63 -6.47
C ALA A 190 13.24 4.05 -6.66
N TYR A 191 14.13 3.09 -6.93
CA TYR A 191 15.57 3.35 -7.02
C TYR A 191 16.11 3.20 -8.45
N GLN A 192 17.03 4.05 -8.90
CA GLN A 192 17.57 3.96 -10.28
C GLN A 192 18.58 2.81 -10.46
N LYS A 193 19.52 2.66 -9.53
CA LYS A 193 20.57 1.63 -9.58
C LYS A 193 20.53 0.72 -8.35
N LYS A 194 20.73 -0.58 -8.52
CA LYS A 194 21.13 -1.43 -7.38
C LYS A 194 22.53 -0.97 -6.95
N LYS A 195 22.82 -0.92 -5.65
CA LYS A 195 24.15 -0.56 -5.15
C LYS A 195 25.11 -1.63 -5.68
N ASP A 196 26.15 -1.24 -6.43
CA ASP A 196 27.20 -2.18 -6.83
C ASP A 196 27.71 -2.86 -5.56
N ILE A 197 27.49 -4.17 -5.45
CA ILE A 197 28.29 -4.98 -4.52
C ILE A 197 29.69 -4.80 -5.07
N LYS A 198 30.52 -4.04 -4.36
CA LYS A 198 31.93 -3.91 -4.71
C LYS A 198 32.45 -5.33 -4.93
N ASN A 199 32.86 -5.62 -6.16
CA ASN A 199 33.78 -6.70 -6.48
C ASN A 199 35.06 -6.44 -5.66
N SER A 200 35.08 -6.87 -4.40
CA SER A 200 36.33 -7.26 -3.77
C SER A 200 36.67 -8.62 -4.35
N ASP A 201 37.60 -8.60 -5.29
CA ASP A 201 38.41 -9.72 -5.74
C ASP A 201 37.68 -10.89 -6.44
N LYS A 202 37.60 -10.80 -7.78
CA LYS A 202 38.42 -11.67 -8.65
C LYS A 202 38.18 -11.35 -10.13
N LYS A 203 39.29 -11.23 -10.85
CA LYS A 203 39.40 -11.31 -12.31
C LYS A 203 38.49 -12.41 -12.87
N ILE A 204 37.54 -12.04 -13.72
CA ILE A 204 37.14 -12.88 -14.86
C ILE A 204 36.93 -11.94 -16.05
N ASN A 205 37.93 -11.93 -16.94
CA ASN A 205 37.74 -11.50 -18.31
C ASN A 205 36.95 -12.59 -19.05
N ASN A 206 36.10 -12.13 -19.98
CA ASN A 206 35.29 -12.90 -20.95
C ASN A 206 34.00 -13.51 -20.40
N ILE A 207 32.87 -12.93 -20.81
CA ILE A 207 31.90 -13.53 -21.74
C ILE A 207 30.89 -12.44 -22.14
N GLN A 208 30.77 -12.22 -23.46
CA GLN A 208 29.66 -11.48 -24.08
C GLN A 208 28.33 -12.22 -23.85
N ASN A 209 27.23 -11.47 -23.73
CA ASN A 209 25.83 -11.91 -23.70
C ASN A 209 25.18 -12.38 -22.38
N ASP A 210 25.44 -11.71 -21.26
CA ASP A 210 24.44 -11.72 -20.19
C ASP A 210 23.40 -10.63 -20.45
N LYS A 211 22.24 -11.03 -21.00
CA LYS A 211 20.99 -10.29 -20.77
C LYS A 211 20.82 -10.21 -19.26
N SER A 212 21.31 -9.14 -18.63
CA SER A 212 21.13 -8.92 -17.19
C SER A 212 19.64 -9.04 -16.89
N ILE A 213 19.24 -10.11 -16.20
CA ILE A 213 17.85 -10.34 -15.86
C ILE A 213 17.39 -9.10 -15.08
N TYR A 214 16.41 -8.39 -15.60
CA TYR A 214 15.85 -7.24 -14.91
C TYR A 214 15.09 -7.76 -13.69
N LEU A 215 15.52 -7.33 -12.51
CA LEU A 215 15.03 -7.82 -11.21
C LEU A 215 14.10 -6.82 -10.52
N GLY A 216 13.74 -5.74 -11.20
CA GLY A 216 12.94 -4.67 -10.62
C GLY A 216 13.77 -3.57 -9.95
N ASN A 217 13.15 -2.40 -9.82
CA ASN A 217 13.68 -1.18 -9.24
C ASN A 217 12.78 -0.61 -8.12
N LEU A 218 11.81 -1.40 -7.64
CA LEU A 218 11.06 -1.12 -6.44
C LEU A 218 11.59 -1.91 -5.26
N ASN A 219 11.68 -1.24 -4.12
CA ASN A 219 11.95 -1.84 -2.82
C ASN A 219 10.77 -1.51 -1.91
N ILE A 220 9.96 -2.53 -1.61
CA ILE A 220 8.70 -2.39 -0.88
C ILE A 220 8.83 -3.09 0.46
N VAL A 221 8.56 -2.36 1.54
CA VAL A 221 8.72 -2.86 2.91
C VAL A 221 7.45 -2.60 3.71
N PHE A 222 6.84 -3.67 4.21
CA PHE A 222 5.77 -3.62 5.21
C PHE A 222 6.42 -3.53 6.60
N LYS A 223 6.19 -2.41 7.30
CA LYS A 223 6.79 -2.11 8.62
C LYS A 223 5.93 -2.59 9.78
N LYS A 224 4.61 -2.67 9.59
CA LYS A 224 3.64 -3.10 10.59
C LYS A 224 2.76 -4.22 10.06
N ASN A 225 2.01 -4.83 10.97
CA ASN A 225 0.99 -5.84 10.70
C ASN A 225 1.49 -7.08 9.97
N LYS A 226 1.92 -8.07 10.76
CA LYS A 226 2.50 -9.30 10.21
C LYS A 226 1.43 -10.21 9.60
N ASN A 227 0.19 -10.11 10.07
CA ASN A 227 -0.90 -11.00 9.74
C ASN A 227 -2.25 -10.26 9.64
N LEU A 228 -3.29 -10.95 9.15
CA LEU A 228 -4.61 -10.35 8.93
C LEU A 228 -5.31 -9.93 10.23
N TYR A 229 -4.95 -10.52 11.37
CA TYR A 229 -5.50 -10.13 12.68
C TYR A 229 -4.96 -8.77 13.12
N ASP A 230 -3.65 -8.54 12.96
CA ASP A 230 -3.04 -7.24 13.26
C ASP A 230 -3.68 -6.12 12.42
N ILE A 231 -3.96 -6.41 11.14
CA ILE A 231 -4.64 -5.49 10.20
C ILE A 231 -6.05 -5.17 10.68
N LEU A 232 -6.82 -6.19 11.08
CA LEU A 232 -8.15 -5.99 11.63
C LEU A 232 -8.10 -5.05 12.84
N CYS A 233 -7.25 -5.35 13.82
CA CYS A 233 -7.15 -4.56 15.05
C CYS A 233 -6.65 -3.14 14.79
N GLN A 234 -5.57 -2.95 14.01
CA GLN A 234 -5.05 -1.61 13.74
C GLN A 234 -6.08 -0.77 12.97
N TYR A 235 -6.53 -1.26 11.81
CA TYR A 235 -7.23 -0.43 10.85
C TYR A 235 -8.73 -0.34 11.07
N ASN A 236 -9.37 -1.36 11.67
CA ASN A 236 -10.81 -1.35 11.92
C ASN A 236 -11.16 -1.08 13.39
N ARG A 237 -10.16 -1.06 14.28
CA ARG A 237 -10.40 -0.97 15.73
C ARG A 237 -9.45 -0.03 16.45
N ASN A 238 -8.60 0.70 15.73
CA ASN A 238 -7.60 1.60 16.31
C ASN A 238 -6.73 0.90 17.38
N ASN A 239 -6.22 -0.29 17.04
CA ASN A 239 -5.40 -1.16 17.88
C ASN A 239 -6.11 -1.83 19.07
N ILE A 240 -7.44 -1.74 19.15
CA ILE A 240 -8.23 -2.46 20.15
C ILE A 240 -8.41 -3.92 19.70
N ASP A 241 -8.16 -4.87 20.61
CA ASP A 241 -8.30 -6.30 20.33
C ASP A 241 -9.75 -6.68 19.95
N TYR A 242 -9.90 -7.73 19.15
CA TYR A 242 -11.22 -8.28 18.80
C TYR A 242 -11.45 -9.61 19.50
N ASP A 243 -12.26 -9.58 20.56
CA ASP A 243 -12.63 -10.79 21.31
C ASP A 243 -13.95 -11.37 20.80
N ASN A 244 -13.84 -12.35 19.89
CA ASN A 244 -15.00 -13.06 19.32
C ASN A 244 -14.80 -14.59 19.39
N GLY A 245 -14.16 -15.05 20.47
CA GLY A 245 -13.78 -16.46 20.64
C GLY A 245 -12.48 -16.84 19.93
N LYS A 246 -11.85 -17.93 20.40
CA LYS A 246 -10.46 -18.29 20.04
C LYS A 246 -10.23 -18.67 18.56
N ASN A 247 -11.27 -19.02 17.81
CA ASN A 247 -11.09 -19.63 16.48
C ASN A 247 -10.73 -18.62 15.38
N ILE A 248 -11.49 -17.52 15.25
CA ILE A 248 -11.25 -16.53 14.17
C ILE A 248 -9.93 -15.78 14.34
N LYS A 249 -9.57 -15.44 15.59
CA LYS A 249 -8.27 -14.84 15.93
C LYS A 249 -7.13 -15.73 15.43
N LYS A 250 -7.20 -17.03 15.74
CA LYS A 250 -6.20 -18.02 15.31
C LYS A 250 -6.10 -18.10 13.78
N GLU A 251 -7.24 -18.16 13.07
CA GLU A 251 -7.27 -18.21 11.61
C GLU A 251 -6.61 -16.98 10.98
N LEU A 252 -6.96 -15.78 11.45
CA LEU A 252 -6.41 -14.52 10.92
C LEU A 252 -4.93 -14.33 11.30
N THR A 253 -4.50 -14.76 12.48
CA THR A 253 -3.08 -14.74 12.89
C THR A 253 -2.23 -15.68 12.03
N ASN A 254 -2.78 -16.83 11.61
CA ASN A 254 -2.08 -17.80 10.77
C ASN A 254 -1.92 -17.33 9.31
N ARG A 255 -2.67 -16.32 8.87
CA ARG A 255 -2.58 -15.74 7.53
C ARG A 255 -1.65 -14.53 7.56
N LYS A 256 -0.40 -14.70 7.17
CA LYS A 256 0.62 -13.63 7.18
C LYS A 256 0.58 -12.82 5.89
N ILE A 257 0.98 -11.55 5.95
CA ILE A 257 1.17 -10.72 4.75
C ILE A 257 2.30 -11.25 3.86
N SER A 258 3.31 -11.89 4.45
CA SER A 258 4.36 -12.59 3.69
C SER A 258 3.83 -13.75 2.84
N ASP A 259 2.66 -14.30 3.16
CA ASP A 259 2.10 -15.45 2.43
C ASP A 259 1.58 -15.07 1.03
N TYR A 260 1.50 -13.76 0.75
CA TYR A 260 1.02 -13.17 -0.51
C TYR A 260 2.16 -12.76 -1.47
N VAL A 261 3.40 -13.11 -1.14
CA VAL A 261 4.58 -12.85 -1.99
C VAL A 261 4.60 -13.76 -3.21
N ILE A 262 4.89 -13.18 -4.38
CA ILE A 262 5.15 -13.90 -5.62
C ILE A 262 6.66 -14.05 -5.81
N HIS A 263 7.13 -15.30 -5.86
CA HIS A 263 8.56 -15.61 -5.90
C HIS A 263 9.11 -15.67 -7.33
N LYS A 264 10.38 -15.28 -7.48
CA LYS A 264 11.23 -15.37 -8.68
C LYS A 264 12.55 -16.04 -8.30
N GLY A 265 12.57 -17.36 -8.19
CA GLY A 265 13.73 -18.08 -7.68
C GLY A 265 14.03 -17.66 -6.23
N LYS A 266 15.21 -17.06 -5.99
CA LYS A 266 15.60 -16.49 -4.69
C LYS A 266 15.18 -15.03 -4.47
N GLU A 267 14.65 -14.37 -5.51
CA GLU A 267 14.12 -13.01 -5.43
C GLU A 267 12.58 -13.02 -5.50
N GLU A 268 11.97 -11.83 -5.49
CA GLU A 268 10.53 -11.63 -5.52
C GLU A 268 10.13 -10.75 -6.70
N TYR A 269 8.92 -10.94 -7.23
CA TYR A 269 8.31 -9.95 -8.12
C TYR A 269 7.77 -8.79 -7.29
N SER A 270 8.63 -7.83 -6.92
CA SER A 270 8.32 -6.74 -5.97
C SER A 270 6.95 -6.09 -6.19
N LEU A 271 6.69 -5.59 -7.40
CA LEU A 271 5.39 -4.97 -7.71
C LEU A 271 4.23 -5.96 -7.57
N LEU A 272 4.33 -7.14 -8.18
CA LEU A 272 3.23 -8.09 -8.19
C LEU A 272 2.91 -8.61 -6.77
N SER A 273 3.94 -8.88 -5.95
CA SER A 273 3.79 -9.19 -4.53
C SER A 273 3.05 -8.08 -3.79
N PHE A 274 3.46 -6.81 -3.99
CA PHE A 274 2.80 -5.67 -3.37
C PHE A 274 1.33 -5.56 -3.77
N ILE A 275 0.98 -5.79 -5.03
CA ILE A 275 -0.42 -5.76 -5.48
C ILE A 275 -1.27 -6.78 -4.70
N PHE A 276 -0.79 -8.01 -4.55
CA PHE A 276 -1.53 -9.04 -3.80
C PHE A 276 -1.60 -8.72 -2.31
N GLN A 277 -0.49 -8.28 -1.72
CA GLN A 277 -0.43 -7.92 -0.30
C GLN A 277 -1.33 -6.73 0.02
N PHE A 278 -1.18 -5.63 -0.71
CA PHE A 278 -1.91 -4.40 -0.48
C PHE A 278 -3.40 -4.57 -0.74
N ASN A 279 -3.79 -5.23 -1.83
CA ASN A 279 -5.20 -5.47 -2.10
C ASN A 279 -5.83 -6.39 -1.04
N GLN A 280 -5.10 -7.39 -0.53
CA GLN A 280 -5.58 -8.17 0.60
C GLN A 280 -5.77 -7.33 1.88
N MET A 281 -4.90 -6.36 2.14
CA MET A 281 -5.09 -5.41 3.25
C MET A 281 -6.34 -4.55 3.04
N LEU A 282 -6.54 -4.00 1.84
CA LEU A 282 -7.74 -3.22 1.51
C LEU A 282 -9.02 -4.03 1.73
N MET A 283 -8.98 -5.34 1.45
CA MET A 283 -10.12 -6.22 1.71
C MET A 283 -10.49 -6.36 3.17
N MET A 284 -9.53 -6.15 4.08
CA MET A 284 -9.77 -6.17 5.52
C MET A 284 -10.26 -4.84 6.08
N ILE A 285 -10.08 -3.72 5.37
CA ILE A 285 -10.37 -2.37 5.88
C ILE A 285 -11.74 -1.87 5.44
N ASN A 286 -12.11 -2.07 4.17
CA ASN A 286 -13.34 -1.49 3.68
C ASN A 286 -13.89 -2.24 2.46
N ASN A 287 -14.44 -3.45 2.64
CA ASN A 287 -15.27 -4.05 1.60
C ASN A 287 -16.20 -5.21 2.02
N PRO A 288 -17.44 -5.27 1.47
CA PRO A 288 -18.32 -6.43 1.54
C PRO A 288 -18.17 -7.48 0.39
N MET A 289 -17.09 -7.46 -0.41
CA MET A 289 -16.89 -8.47 -1.49
C MET A 289 -15.77 -9.47 -1.16
N PHE A 290 -16.04 -10.76 -1.30
CA PHE A 290 -15.05 -11.83 -1.06
C PHE A 290 -14.20 -12.09 -2.33
N PHE A 291 -12.97 -11.58 -2.39
CA PHE A 291 -12.01 -11.93 -3.46
C PHE A 291 -10.89 -12.85 -2.91
N PRO A 292 -10.64 -14.03 -3.51
CA PRO A 292 -9.77 -15.05 -2.92
C PRO A 292 -8.27 -14.83 -3.27
N HIS A 293 -7.65 -13.73 -2.83
CA HIS A 293 -6.28 -13.35 -3.20
C HIS A 293 -5.24 -14.48 -3.00
N LYS A 294 -5.32 -15.24 -1.91
CA LYS A 294 -4.35 -16.33 -1.64
C LYS A 294 -4.39 -17.43 -2.70
N ALA A 295 -5.58 -17.78 -3.22
CA ALA A 295 -5.70 -18.79 -4.25
C ALA A 295 -4.98 -18.37 -5.55
N TYR A 296 -5.04 -17.08 -5.89
CA TYR A 296 -4.29 -16.52 -7.02
C TYR A 296 -2.79 -16.54 -6.76
N VAL A 297 -2.33 -16.13 -5.57
CA VAL A 297 -0.92 -16.22 -5.19
C VAL A 297 -0.40 -17.66 -5.32
N ASP A 298 -1.14 -18.65 -4.82
CA ASP A 298 -0.77 -20.06 -4.91
C ASP A 298 -0.68 -20.53 -6.37
N MET A 299 -1.61 -20.08 -7.22
CA MET A 299 -1.55 -20.32 -8.66
C MET A 299 -0.27 -19.74 -9.30
N PHE A 300 0.10 -18.50 -8.98
CA PHE A 300 1.32 -17.86 -9.50
C PHE A 300 2.61 -18.57 -9.04
N ASN A 301 2.63 -19.15 -7.84
CA ASN A 301 3.81 -19.81 -7.26
C ASN A 301 3.95 -21.31 -7.65
N LYS A 302 2.90 -21.97 -8.17
CA LYS A 302 2.98 -23.39 -8.56
C LYS A 302 3.98 -23.69 -9.69
N ASN A 303 4.25 -22.74 -10.58
CA ASN A 303 5.11 -22.96 -11.75
C ASN A 303 6.60 -22.67 -11.53
N THR A 304 7.00 -22.12 -10.37
CA THR A 304 8.43 -21.85 -10.09
C THR A 304 9.20 -23.07 -9.58
N ASN A 305 8.50 -24.14 -9.17
CA ASN A 305 9.13 -25.35 -8.62
C ASN A 305 9.36 -26.48 -9.64
N LYS A 306 9.10 -26.24 -10.93
CA LYS A 306 9.41 -27.18 -12.01
C LYS A 306 10.62 -26.69 -12.82
N GLY A 307 11.81 -26.87 -12.24
CA GLY A 307 13.11 -26.91 -12.93
C GLY A 307 13.58 -25.64 -13.63
N GLU A 308 14.49 -24.91 -12.97
CA GLU A 308 15.75 -24.50 -13.58
C GLU A 308 16.82 -25.54 -13.22
#